data_AF-A0A7S3EL75-F1
#
_entry.id   AF-A0A7S3EL75-F1
#
_cell.length_a   1.000
_cell.length_b   1.000
_cell.length_c   1.000
_cell.angle_alpha   90.00
_cell.angle_beta   90.00
_cell.angle_gamma   90.00
#
_symmetry.space_group_name_H-M   'P 1'
#
loop_
_entity.id
_entity.type
_entity.pdbx_description
1 polymer ?
#
loop_
_entity_poly.entity_id
_entity_poly.type
_entity_poly.pdbx_seq_one_letter_code
_entity_poly.pdbx_strand_id
1 'polypeptide(L)'
;MASLLGNVARYTIAILLSVLLLPALLPILLQLPYGKISSRWYGLSLRVASLITSIAGVNFQFLSPEEDLERKSLLHSPLIKVWTSEVRVKGGKKILCKTYDQPGRWMSETGLENLHTWLGDVAMQSMGVIPTHALFDRAGLRDVMRNRVITVGFDNGQPIAFNAMVYIPYGDTPVLHLGLTMIAKTHRGMRIQSPIFSKGLVLPMFNLRKFSYYVTNIGASAAGIGAVSDYFFESYPNYKEDVKCTEAHLEIARFALRHYRHEFGCSKNAIFDETTFVVHGANEPLGGGTQEFIKEDGTPVSFYKNQRCNDFVAARIDLTAGDEIFQVGKVDFVGTSLKYMLSPITKKKV
;
A
#
# COMPACT_ATOMS: atom_id res chain seq x y z
N MET A 1 -13.09 16.16 -24.50
CA MET A 1 -11.85 16.77 -25.04
C MET A 1 -11.34 17.93 -24.18
N ALA A 2 -12.16 18.89 -23.75
CA ALA A 2 -11.72 20.05 -22.95
C ALA A 2 -10.97 19.70 -21.64
N SER A 3 -11.42 18.69 -20.89
CA SER A 3 -10.72 18.25 -19.66
C SER A 3 -9.38 17.56 -19.93
N LEU A 4 -9.23 16.93 -21.10
CA LEU A 4 -8.00 16.23 -21.48
C LEU A 4 -6.93 17.25 -21.88
N LEU A 5 -7.32 18.24 -22.69
CA LEU A 5 -6.46 19.38 -23.07
C LEU A 5 -6.02 20.19 -21.85
N GLY A 6 -6.93 20.43 -20.89
CA GLY A 6 -6.59 21.11 -19.63
C GLY A 6 -5.58 20.34 -18.77
N ASN A 7 -5.67 19.01 -18.72
CA ASN A 7 -4.70 18.18 -17.99
C ASN A 7 -3.34 18.16 -18.71
N VAL A 8 -3.32 18.01 -20.03
CA VAL A 8 -2.08 18.03 -20.83
C VAL A 8 -1.33 19.34 -20.62
N ALA A 9 -2.01 20.49 -20.72
CA ALA A 9 -1.40 21.79 -20.49
C ALA A 9 -0.80 21.92 -19.07
N ARG A 10 -1.51 21.46 -18.04
CA ARG A 10 -1.00 21.48 -16.65
C ARG A 10 0.27 20.64 -16.49
N TYR A 11 0.30 19.43 -17.06
CA TYR A 11 1.49 18.58 -17.00
C TYR A 11 2.65 19.18 -17.79
N THR A 12 2.41 19.74 -18.97
CA THR A 12 3.45 20.43 -19.76
C THR A 12 4.06 21.59 -18.98
N ILE A 13 3.24 22.43 -18.33
CA ILE A 13 3.71 23.53 -17.49
C ILE A 13 4.53 23.00 -16.31
N ALA A 14 4.06 21.96 -15.63
CA ALA A 14 4.78 21.36 -14.51
C ALA A 14 6.14 20.79 -14.93
N ILE A 15 6.22 20.13 -16.09
CA ILE A 15 7.48 19.60 -16.64
C ILE A 15 8.44 20.76 -16.97
N LEU A 16 7.97 21.79 -17.66
CA LEU A 16 8.80 22.96 -17.99
C LEU A 16 9.34 23.65 -16.74
N LEU A 17 8.50 23.85 -15.72
CA LEU A 17 8.93 24.40 -14.43
C LEU A 17 9.93 23.51 -13.70
N SER A 18 9.79 22.18 -13.80
CA SER A 18 10.74 21.23 -13.20
C SER A 18 12.13 21.34 -13.81
N VAL A 19 12.19 21.51 -15.14
CA VAL A 19 13.45 21.73 -15.86
C VAL A 19 14.05 23.09 -15.51
N LEU A 20 13.23 24.14 -15.52
CA LEU A 20 13.68 25.51 -15.25
C LEU A 20 14.15 25.71 -13.80
N LEU A 21 13.52 25.03 -12.86
CA LEU A 21 13.83 25.12 -11.42
C LEU A 21 14.71 23.96 -10.94
N LEU A 22 15.33 23.20 -11.85
CA LEU A 22 16.21 22.08 -11.53
C LEU A 22 17.33 22.45 -10.53
N PRO A 23 18.02 23.61 -10.63
CA PRO A 23 19.03 24.00 -9.65
C PRO A 23 18.46 24.10 -8.23
N ALA A 24 17.23 24.60 -8.09
CA ALA A 24 16.54 24.69 -6.81
C ALA A 24 16.04 23.34 -6.30
N LEU A 25 16.02 22.28 -7.13
CA LEU A 25 15.63 20.92 -6.74
C LEU A 25 16.85 20.02 -6.43
N LEU A 26 18.07 20.44 -6.77
CA LEU A 26 19.29 19.66 -6.58
C LEU A 26 19.48 19.09 -5.17
N PRO A 27 19.20 19.82 -4.07
CA PRO A 27 19.34 19.27 -2.73
C PRO A 27 18.49 18.01 -2.49
N ILE A 28 17.27 17.97 -3.02
CA ILE A 28 16.36 16.83 -2.94
C ILE A 28 16.82 15.69 -3.85
N LEU A 29 17.24 16.03 -5.08
CA LEU A 29 17.64 15.05 -6.09
C LEU A 29 18.96 14.35 -5.73
N LEU A 30 19.93 15.10 -5.20
CA LEU A 30 21.26 14.62 -4.82
C LEU A 30 21.37 14.12 -3.38
N GLN A 31 20.28 14.18 -2.60
CA GLN A 31 20.26 13.77 -1.19
C GLN A 31 21.31 14.50 -0.34
N LEU A 32 21.51 15.80 -0.57
CA LEU A 32 22.54 16.54 0.15
C LEU A 32 22.29 16.46 1.67
N PRO A 33 23.32 16.20 2.48
CA PRO A 33 23.17 16.06 3.92
C PRO A 33 22.59 17.35 4.53
N TYR A 34 21.68 17.16 5.49
CA TYR A 34 21.03 18.28 6.14
C TYR A 34 21.97 18.97 7.14
N GLY A 35 22.26 20.24 6.89
CA GLY A 35 23.15 21.08 7.69
C GLY A 35 22.70 22.54 7.62
N LYS A 36 23.32 23.41 8.43
CA LYS A 36 22.88 24.82 8.58
C LYS A 36 22.87 25.62 7.28
N ILE A 37 23.76 25.32 6.33
CA ILE A 37 23.84 25.99 5.02
C ILE A 37 22.86 25.34 4.03
N SER A 38 22.70 24.02 4.07
CA SER A 38 21.78 23.30 3.18
C SER A 38 20.32 23.41 3.60
N SER A 39 20.00 23.76 4.85
CA SER A 39 18.61 23.84 5.35
C SER A 39 17.75 24.87 4.62
N ARG A 40 18.28 26.07 4.37
CA ARG A 40 17.56 27.13 3.63
C ARG A 40 17.31 26.72 2.17
N TRP A 41 18.32 26.11 1.54
CA TRP A 41 18.20 25.58 0.18
C TRP A 41 17.22 24.42 0.11
N TYR A 42 17.24 23.52 1.08
CA TYR A 42 16.31 22.40 1.19
C TYR A 42 14.88 22.90 1.36
N GLY A 43 14.65 23.87 2.25
CA GLY A 43 13.35 24.52 2.43
C GLY A 43 12.83 25.19 1.14
N LEU A 44 13.70 25.87 0.39
CA LEU A 44 13.36 26.41 -0.93
C LEU A 44 13.02 25.28 -1.92
N SER A 45 13.80 24.20 -1.94
CA SER A 45 13.60 23.04 -2.81
C SER A 45 12.22 22.42 -2.59
N LEU A 46 11.83 22.22 -1.32
CA LEU A 46 10.54 21.64 -0.95
C LEU A 46 9.37 22.54 -1.37
N ARG A 47 9.51 23.87 -1.22
CA ARG A 47 8.50 24.85 -1.66
C ARG A 47 8.33 24.84 -3.17
N VAL A 48 9.43 24.79 -3.92
CA VAL A 48 9.42 24.68 -5.38
C VAL A 48 8.75 23.38 -5.83
N ALA A 49 9.11 22.24 -5.23
CA ALA A 49 8.51 20.95 -5.55
C ALA A 49 7.00 20.93 -5.24
N SER A 50 6.56 21.54 -4.14
CA SER A 50 5.15 21.67 -3.77
C SER A 50 4.38 22.53 -4.78
N LEU A 51 4.96 23.65 -5.24
CA LEU A 51 4.34 24.50 -6.27
C LEU A 51 4.15 23.74 -7.59
N ILE A 52 5.19 23.07 -8.07
CA ILE A 52 5.16 22.29 -9.33
C ILE A 52 4.09 21.20 -9.27
N THR A 53 4.03 20.46 -8.16
CA THR A 53 3.08 19.36 -8.00
C THR A 53 1.64 19.85 -7.88
N SER A 54 1.42 20.97 -7.19
CA SER A 54 0.12 21.62 -7.09
C SER A 54 -0.44 22.02 -8.46
N ILE A 55 0.41 22.55 -9.35
CA ILE A 55 0.04 22.87 -10.74
C ILE A 55 -0.40 21.61 -11.50
N ALA A 56 0.21 20.46 -11.21
CA ALA A 56 -0.18 19.17 -11.77
C ALA A 56 -1.45 18.54 -11.12
N GLY A 57 -2.10 19.26 -10.19
CA GLY A 57 -3.27 18.77 -9.46
C GLY A 57 -2.96 17.72 -8.38
N VAL A 58 -1.70 17.68 -7.93
CA VAL A 58 -1.21 16.76 -6.91
C VAL A 58 -0.68 17.56 -5.74
N ASN A 59 -1.23 17.36 -4.54
CA ASN A 59 -0.72 18.03 -3.35
C ASN A 59 0.21 17.07 -2.59
N PHE A 60 1.51 17.32 -2.68
CA PHE A 60 2.51 16.67 -1.84
C PHE A 60 2.86 17.58 -0.67
N GLN A 61 2.86 16.98 0.53
CA GLN A 61 3.49 17.54 1.71
C GLN A 61 4.81 16.80 1.92
N PHE A 62 5.89 17.56 2.00
CA PHE A 62 7.23 17.04 2.22
C PHE A 62 7.56 17.01 3.70
N LEU A 63 8.33 16.00 4.11
CA LEU A 63 8.87 15.94 5.46
C LEU A 63 10.07 16.89 5.54
N SER A 64 9.99 17.88 6.44
CA SER A 64 11.17 18.65 6.78
C SER A 64 12.07 17.79 7.70
N PRO A 65 13.39 17.89 7.61
CA PRO A 65 14.27 17.10 8.47
C PRO A 65 14.02 17.33 9.96
N GLU A 66 13.57 18.52 10.38
CA GLU A 66 13.19 18.83 11.78
C GLU A 66 11.99 18.02 12.27
N GLU A 67 11.09 17.62 11.37
CA GLU A 67 9.87 16.88 11.70
C GLU A 67 10.13 15.38 11.86
N ASP A 68 11.27 14.88 11.39
CA ASP A 68 11.62 13.46 11.50
C ASP A 68 12.12 13.12 12.91
N LEU A 69 11.25 12.45 13.67
CA LEU A 69 11.51 12.05 15.04
C LEU A 69 12.54 10.91 15.14
N GLU A 70 12.79 10.16 14.05
CA GLU A 70 13.58 8.91 14.09
C GLU A 70 14.63 8.82 12.96
N ARG A 71 15.48 9.84 12.79
CA ARG A 71 16.52 9.89 11.73
C ARG A 71 17.49 8.69 11.66
N LYS A 72 17.55 7.84 12.69
CA LYS A 72 18.48 6.69 12.80
C LYS A 72 17.77 5.33 12.76
N SER A 73 16.66 5.22 12.03
CA SER A 73 15.94 3.94 11.86
C SER A 73 16.49 3.12 10.69
N LEU A 74 16.21 1.81 10.66
CA LEU A 74 16.49 0.94 9.51
C LEU A 74 15.73 1.35 8.24
N LEU A 75 14.61 2.07 8.40
CA LEU A 75 13.85 2.65 7.30
C LEU A 75 14.28 4.10 7.07
N HIS A 76 14.47 4.45 5.81
CA HIS A 76 14.69 5.85 5.43
C HIS A 76 13.46 6.69 5.73
N SER A 77 13.70 7.91 6.22
CA SER A 77 12.67 8.91 6.45
C SER A 77 12.01 9.28 5.13
N PRO A 78 10.67 9.36 5.07
CA PRO A 78 9.99 9.65 3.82
C PRO A 78 10.30 11.09 3.38
N LEU A 79 10.58 11.29 2.09
CA LEU A 79 10.70 12.64 1.53
C LEU A 79 9.32 13.30 1.43
N ILE A 80 8.34 12.56 0.93
CA ILE A 80 6.94 12.95 0.83
C ILE A 80 6.19 12.25 1.96
N LYS A 81 5.74 13.03 2.94
CA LYS A 81 4.97 12.50 4.08
C LYS A 81 3.49 12.33 3.78
N VAL A 82 2.92 13.18 2.91
CA VAL A 82 1.51 13.10 2.51
C VAL A 82 1.35 13.34 1.02
N TRP A 83 0.55 12.50 0.36
CA TRP A 83 0.04 12.71 -0.98
C TRP A 83 -1.48 12.80 -0.98
N THR A 84 -2.01 13.99 -1.30
CA THR A 84 -3.44 14.21 -1.49
C THR A 84 -3.77 14.43 -2.97
N SER A 85 -4.74 13.70 -3.51
CA SER A 85 -5.33 14.03 -4.81
C SER A 85 -6.73 13.44 -4.97
N GLU A 86 -7.52 14.05 -5.86
CA GLU A 86 -8.78 13.45 -6.32
C GLU A 86 -8.50 12.29 -7.27
N VAL A 87 -9.34 11.26 -7.21
CA VAL A 87 -9.33 10.13 -8.15
C VAL A 87 -10.74 9.84 -8.62
N ARG A 88 -10.87 9.39 -9.88
CA ARG A 88 -12.16 8.98 -10.45
C ARG A 88 -12.38 7.50 -10.25
N VAL A 89 -13.56 7.16 -9.71
CA VAL A 89 -14.01 5.79 -9.50
C VAL A 89 -15.09 5.41 -10.53
N LYS A 90 -15.66 4.20 -10.44
CA LYS A 90 -16.73 3.74 -11.35
C LYS A 90 -17.90 4.74 -11.35
N GLY A 91 -18.48 4.99 -12.51
CA GLY A 91 -19.56 5.98 -12.69
C GLY A 91 -19.07 7.43 -12.75
N GLY A 92 -17.75 7.67 -12.83
CA GLY A 92 -17.19 9.01 -12.97
C GLY A 92 -17.16 9.84 -11.68
N LYS A 93 -17.69 9.29 -10.57
CA LYS A 93 -17.63 9.91 -9.24
C LYS A 93 -16.17 10.18 -8.85
N LYS A 94 -15.94 11.31 -8.21
CA LYS A 94 -14.65 11.67 -7.64
C LYS A 94 -14.64 11.35 -6.15
N ILE A 95 -13.53 10.82 -5.67
CA ILE A 95 -13.23 10.70 -4.25
C ILE A 95 -11.89 11.35 -3.98
N LEU A 96 -11.69 11.84 -2.76
CA LEU A 96 -10.41 12.37 -2.31
C LEU A 96 -9.59 11.23 -1.72
N CYS A 97 -8.34 11.05 -2.15
CA CYS A 97 -7.43 10.11 -1.52
C CYS A 97 -6.30 10.85 -0.82
N LYS A 98 -6.04 10.49 0.43
CA LYS A 98 -4.87 10.93 1.21
C LYS A 98 -4.01 9.72 1.51
N THR A 99 -2.76 9.73 1.05
CA THR A 99 -1.76 8.69 1.34
C THR A 99 -0.69 9.26 2.25
N TYR A 100 -0.41 8.56 3.35
CA TYR A 100 0.57 8.91 4.36
C TYR A 100 1.71 7.90 4.32
N ASP A 101 2.96 8.36 4.37
CA ASP A 101 4.12 7.47 4.50
C ASP A 101 4.69 7.59 5.92
N GLN A 102 4.80 6.46 6.62
CA GLN A 102 5.34 6.30 7.97
C GLN A 102 4.78 7.34 8.97
N PRO A 103 3.45 7.50 9.09
CA PRO A 103 2.85 8.54 9.93
C PRO A 103 3.31 8.49 11.40
N GLY A 104 3.65 7.31 11.93
CA GLY A 104 4.19 7.15 13.28
C GLY A 104 5.52 7.90 13.53
N ARG A 105 6.23 8.33 12.48
CA ARG A 105 7.54 8.99 12.60
C ARG A 105 7.49 10.52 12.64
N TRP A 106 6.35 11.12 12.29
CA TRP A 106 6.25 12.59 12.14
C TRP A 106 4.88 13.16 12.50
N MET A 107 3.82 12.36 12.46
CA MET A 107 2.48 12.83 12.78
C MET A 107 2.33 13.06 14.29
N SER A 108 1.62 14.12 14.67
CA SER A 108 1.29 14.38 16.08
C SER A 108 0.34 13.31 16.63
N GLU A 109 0.26 13.17 17.95
CA GLU A 109 -0.65 12.22 18.61
C GLU A 109 -2.11 12.43 18.15
N THR A 110 -2.59 13.67 18.15
CA THR A 110 -3.94 13.99 17.65
C THR A 110 -4.13 13.61 16.18
N GLY A 111 -3.10 13.75 15.36
CA GLY A 111 -3.16 13.32 13.96
C GLY A 111 -3.26 11.80 13.82
N LEU A 112 -2.48 11.06 14.62
CA LEU A 112 -2.50 9.60 14.65
C LEU A 112 -3.85 9.07 15.15
N GLU A 113 -4.41 9.65 16.21
CA GLU A 113 -5.73 9.30 16.74
C GLU A 113 -6.85 9.54 15.71
N ASN A 114 -6.80 10.65 14.97
CA ASN A 114 -7.74 10.92 13.89
C ASN A 114 -7.61 9.89 12.76
N LEU A 115 -6.38 9.56 12.38
CA LEU A 115 -6.13 8.53 11.36
C LEU A 115 -6.65 7.17 11.82
N HIS A 116 -6.32 6.76 13.05
CA HIS A 116 -6.80 5.52 13.67
C HIS A 116 -8.33 5.44 13.70
N THR A 117 -8.98 6.53 14.09
CA THR A 117 -10.45 6.64 14.09
C THR A 117 -11.02 6.42 12.69
N TRP A 118 -10.47 7.06 11.65
CA TRP A 118 -10.92 6.84 10.27
C TRP A 118 -10.75 5.39 9.80
N LEU A 119 -9.65 4.72 10.19
CA LEU A 119 -9.46 3.31 9.86
C LEU A 119 -10.50 2.43 10.56
N GLY A 120 -10.77 2.69 11.84
CA GLY A 120 -11.80 2.00 12.63
C GLY A 120 -13.20 2.19 12.04
N ASP A 121 -13.55 3.41 11.64
CA ASP A 121 -14.84 3.72 11.02
C ASP A 121 -15.05 2.94 9.72
N VAL A 122 -14.03 2.87 8.87
CA VAL A 122 -14.09 2.09 7.62
C VAL A 122 -14.15 0.59 7.91
N ALA A 123 -13.43 0.10 8.92
CA ALA A 123 -13.48 -1.31 9.31
C ALA A 123 -14.89 -1.70 9.78
N MET A 124 -15.49 -0.89 10.65
CA MET A 124 -16.87 -1.04 11.09
C MET A 124 -17.86 -1.01 9.91
N GLN A 125 -17.73 -0.05 8.99
CA GLN A 125 -18.57 0.01 7.78
C GLN A 125 -18.35 -1.16 6.80
N SER A 126 -17.16 -1.77 6.81
CA SER A 126 -16.79 -2.88 5.91
C SER A 126 -17.25 -4.23 6.46
N MET A 127 -17.12 -4.48 7.75
CA MET A 127 -17.37 -5.79 8.35
C MET A 127 -18.54 -5.79 9.32
N GLY A 128 -18.82 -4.68 9.99
CA GLY A 128 -19.75 -4.59 11.13
C GLY A 128 -19.06 -4.80 12.48
N VAL A 129 -17.73 -4.98 12.47
CA VAL A 129 -16.86 -5.15 13.63
C VAL A 129 -15.48 -4.58 13.30
N ILE A 130 -14.75 -4.08 14.30
CA ILE A 130 -13.33 -3.74 14.15
C ILE A 130 -12.53 -5.02 14.41
N PRO A 131 -11.75 -5.52 13.44
CA PRO A 131 -11.00 -6.76 13.61
C PRO A 131 -9.95 -6.67 14.71
N THR A 132 -9.63 -7.81 15.30
CA THR A 132 -8.49 -7.99 16.21
C THR A 132 -7.16 -8.03 15.44
N HIS A 133 -6.83 -6.90 14.80
CA HIS A 133 -5.63 -6.72 14.00
C HIS A 133 -4.79 -5.56 14.57
N ALA A 134 -3.46 -5.70 14.60
CA ALA A 134 -2.55 -4.73 15.23
C ALA A 134 -2.73 -3.28 14.77
N LEU A 135 -3.12 -3.07 13.50
CA LEU A 135 -3.51 -1.76 12.95
C LEU A 135 -4.55 -0.99 13.79
N PHE A 136 -5.42 -1.71 14.50
CA PHE A 136 -6.48 -1.13 15.32
C PHE A 136 -6.15 -1.10 16.81
N ASP A 137 -4.99 -1.60 17.22
CA ASP A 137 -4.54 -1.46 18.60
C ASP A 137 -4.21 0.00 18.89
N ARG A 138 -4.80 0.53 19.96
CA ARG A 138 -4.50 1.87 20.47
C ARG A 138 -3.19 1.87 21.26
N ALA A 139 -2.89 0.76 21.95
CA ALA A 139 -1.63 0.59 22.63
C ALA A 139 -0.53 0.42 21.59
N GLY A 140 0.44 1.36 21.57
CA GLY A 140 1.50 1.34 20.56
C GLY A 140 1.06 1.84 19.17
N LEU A 141 -0.01 2.63 19.08
CA LEU A 141 -0.48 3.23 17.81
C LEU A 141 0.68 3.86 17.01
N ARG A 142 1.52 4.67 17.66
CA ARG A 142 2.67 5.29 17.01
C ARG A 142 3.64 4.25 16.43
N ASP A 143 3.87 3.16 17.15
CA ASP A 143 4.79 2.10 16.75
C ASP A 143 4.25 1.35 15.54
N VAL A 144 2.98 0.95 15.57
CA VAL A 144 2.31 0.30 14.44
C VAL A 144 2.30 1.20 13.20
N MET A 145 2.21 2.51 13.38
CA MET A 145 2.14 3.49 12.28
C MET A 145 3.53 3.87 11.73
N ARG A 146 4.63 3.47 12.38
CA ARG A 146 5.99 3.96 12.05
C ARG A 146 6.56 3.41 10.75
N ASN A 147 6.10 2.24 10.31
CA ASN A 147 6.60 1.52 9.14
C ASN A 147 5.50 1.33 8.08
N ARG A 148 4.41 2.10 8.13
CA ARG A 148 3.24 1.89 7.26
C ARG A 148 3.08 2.95 6.19
N VAL A 149 2.52 2.53 5.06
CA VAL A 149 1.99 3.44 4.03
C VAL A 149 0.48 3.30 4.03
N ILE A 150 -0.21 4.38 4.38
CA ILE A 150 -1.65 4.34 4.64
C ILE A 150 -2.35 5.23 3.64
N THR A 151 -3.19 4.66 2.78
CA THR A 151 -4.07 5.42 1.91
C THR A 151 -5.49 5.38 2.42
N VAL A 152 -6.10 6.53 2.65
CA VAL A 152 -7.52 6.66 3.01
C VAL A 152 -8.27 7.35 1.87
N GLY A 153 -9.39 6.77 1.45
CA GLY A 153 -10.33 7.32 0.47
C GLY A 153 -11.52 7.96 1.16
N PHE A 154 -11.85 9.19 0.77
CA PHE A 154 -12.93 9.98 1.32
C PHE A 154 -13.97 10.33 0.26
N ASP A 155 -15.24 10.21 0.62
CA ASP A 155 -16.40 10.61 -0.16
C ASP A 155 -17.17 11.66 0.63
N ASN A 156 -17.23 12.90 0.10
CA ASN A 156 -17.81 14.05 0.80
C ASN A 156 -17.29 14.22 2.25
N GLY A 157 -15.99 14.01 2.44
CA GLY A 157 -15.33 14.13 3.75
C GLY A 157 -15.43 12.91 4.66
N GLN A 158 -16.25 11.90 4.31
CA GLN A 158 -16.39 10.67 5.08
C GLN A 158 -15.38 9.61 4.61
N PRO A 159 -14.64 8.94 5.52
CA PRO A 159 -13.74 7.86 5.15
C PRO A 159 -14.56 6.63 4.73
N ILE A 160 -14.31 6.13 3.51
CA ILE A 160 -15.07 5.03 2.91
C ILE A 160 -14.22 3.82 2.53
N ALA A 161 -12.90 3.98 2.53
CA ALA A 161 -11.96 2.93 2.22
C ALA A 161 -10.57 3.25 2.77
N PHE A 162 -9.79 2.22 3.07
CA PHE A 162 -8.35 2.38 3.28
C PHE A 162 -7.55 1.20 2.76
N ASN A 163 -6.25 1.44 2.56
CA ASN A 163 -5.23 0.42 2.40
C ASN A 163 -4.05 0.77 3.32
N ALA A 164 -3.54 -0.20 4.06
CA ALA A 164 -2.43 -0.03 5.01
C ALA A 164 -1.32 -1.05 4.70
N MET A 165 -0.33 -0.61 3.90
CA MET A 165 0.85 -1.40 3.54
C MET A 165 1.93 -1.27 4.62
N VAL A 166 2.83 -2.24 4.71
CA VAL A 166 3.91 -2.30 5.72
C VAL A 166 5.26 -2.41 5.03
N TYR A 167 6.22 -1.57 5.43
CA TYR A 167 7.62 -1.74 5.08
C TYR A 167 8.25 -2.81 5.98
N ILE A 168 8.80 -3.84 5.36
CA ILE A 168 9.61 -4.87 5.99
C ILE A 168 11.08 -4.55 5.68
N PRO A 169 11.91 -4.15 6.67
CA PRO A 169 13.31 -3.84 6.43
C PRO A 169 14.10 -5.14 6.18
N TYR A 170 14.29 -5.47 4.91
CA TYR A 170 14.98 -6.66 4.44
C TYR A 170 16.06 -6.26 3.45
N GLY A 171 17.32 -6.64 3.72
CA GLY A 171 18.47 -6.21 2.93
C GLY A 171 18.58 -4.67 2.82
N ASP A 172 19.02 -4.18 1.65
CA ASP A 172 19.23 -2.75 1.39
C ASP A 172 17.96 -2.01 0.95
N THR A 173 16.91 -2.72 0.56
CA THR A 173 15.66 -2.11 0.08
C THR A 173 14.49 -2.82 0.73
N PRO A 174 13.63 -2.11 1.49
CA PRO A 174 12.54 -2.76 2.20
C PRO A 174 11.59 -3.45 1.23
N VAL A 175 11.09 -4.60 1.66
CA VAL A 175 9.99 -5.31 1.01
C VAL A 175 8.69 -4.63 1.43
N LEU A 176 7.80 -4.36 0.49
CA LEU A 176 6.51 -3.73 0.79
C LEU A 176 5.41 -4.79 0.89
N HIS A 177 4.96 -5.07 2.10
CA HIS A 177 3.79 -5.91 2.32
C HIS A 177 2.50 -5.14 2.01
N LEU A 178 1.66 -5.70 1.15
CA LEU A 178 0.47 -5.05 0.61
C LEU A 178 -0.63 -4.80 1.66
N GLY A 179 -0.62 -5.61 2.73
CA GLY A 179 -1.37 -5.39 3.95
C GLY A 179 -2.89 -5.29 3.79
N LEU A 180 -3.52 -4.71 4.81
CA LEU A 180 -4.96 -4.74 4.97
C LEU A 180 -5.63 -3.69 4.07
N THR A 181 -6.65 -4.12 3.33
CA THR A 181 -7.48 -3.23 2.51
C THR A 181 -8.94 -3.42 2.86
N MET A 182 -9.62 -2.33 3.20
CA MET A 182 -11.03 -2.34 3.57
C MET A 182 -11.81 -1.29 2.80
N ILE A 183 -13.05 -1.63 2.44
CA ILE A 183 -13.98 -0.75 1.72
C ILE A 183 -15.35 -0.91 2.35
N ALA A 184 -15.97 0.21 2.74
CA ALA A 184 -17.32 0.28 3.27
C ALA A 184 -18.30 -0.50 2.39
N LYS A 185 -19.20 -1.29 3.00
CA LYS A 185 -20.15 -2.15 2.27
C LYS A 185 -20.94 -1.38 1.21
N THR A 186 -21.36 -0.16 1.53
CA THR A 186 -22.11 0.77 0.65
C THR A 186 -21.33 1.25 -0.58
N HIS A 187 -20.01 1.08 -0.61
CA HIS A 187 -19.13 1.58 -1.67
C HIS A 187 -18.40 0.46 -2.43
N ARG A 188 -18.73 -0.81 -2.14
CA ARG A 188 -18.19 -1.95 -2.88
C ARG A 188 -18.65 -1.93 -4.35
N GLY A 189 -17.85 -2.54 -5.23
CA GLY A 189 -18.13 -2.56 -6.68
C GLY A 189 -17.88 -1.23 -7.41
N MET A 190 -17.49 -0.16 -6.70
CA MET A 190 -17.16 1.14 -7.29
C MET A 190 -15.73 1.25 -7.83
N ARG A 191 -14.92 0.17 -7.81
CA ARG A 191 -13.50 0.17 -8.21
C ARG A 191 -12.64 1.16 -7.41
N ILE A 192 -12.93 1.36 -6.13
CA ILE A 192 -12.15 2.22 -5.21
C ILE A 192 -10.81 1.58 -4.84
N GLN A 193 -10.73 0.25 -4.81
CA GLN A 193 -9.50 -0.47 -4.45
C GLN A 193 -8.31 -0.06 -5.34
N SER A 194 -8.49 -0.02 -6.65
CA SER A 194 -7.41 0.28 -7.58
C SER A 194 -6.73 1.63 -7.30
N PRO A 195 -7.43 2.77 -7.21
CA PRO A 195 -6.77 4.04 -6.96
C PRO A 195 -6.12 4.15 -5.57
N ILE A 196 -6.73 3.62 -4.49
CA ILE A 196 -6.09 3.66 -3.17
C ILE A 196 -4.82 2.80 -3.14
N PHE A 197 -4.86 1.66 -3.80
CA PHE A 197 -3.75 0.71 -3.85
C PHE A 197 -2.60 1.23 -4.72
N SER A 198 -2.90 1.76 -5.91
CA SER A 198 -1.90 2.37 -6.78
C SER A 198 -1.18 3.52 -6.10
N LYS A 199 -1.88 4.34 -5.31
CA LYS A 199 -1.25 5.41 -4.54
C LYS A 199 -0.34 4.87 -3.43
N GLY A 200 -0.80 3.84 -2.71
CA GLY A 200 -0.01 3.12 -1.71
C GLY A 200 1.27 2.50 -2.27
N LEU A 201 1.29 2.06 -3.54
CA LEU A 201 2.48 1.55 -4.23
C LEU A 201 3.40 2.65 -4.79
N VAL A 202 2.81 3.72 -5.34
CA VAL A 202 3.57 4.76 -6.04
C VAL A 202 4.29 5.68 -5.06
N LEU A 203 3.70 5.98 -3.89
CA LEU A 203 4.38 6.82 -2.90
C LEU A 203 5.73 6.23 -2.44
N PRO A 204 5.82 4.93 -2.08
CA PRO A 204 7.09 4.25 -1.82
C PRO A 204 8.13 4.40 -2.93
N MET A 205 7.73 4.42 -4.21
CA MET A 205 8.71 4.58 -5.30
C MET A 205 9.45 5.91 -5.20
N PHE A 206 8.72 6.98 -4.89
CA PHE A 206 9.31 8.30 -4.71
C PHE A 206 10.17 8.36 -3.45
N ASN A 207 9.68 7.81 -2.33
CA ASN A 207 10.37 7.89 -1.04
C ASN A 207 11.60 6.97 -0.96
N LEU A 208 11.54 5.78 -1.54
CA LEU A 208 12.68 4.86 -1.67
C LEU A 208 13.62 5.25 -2.81
N ARG A 209 13.17 6.13 -3.74
CA ARG A 209 13.85 6.43 -5.01
C ARG A 209 14.17 5.17 -5.83
N LYS A 210 13.25 4.20 -5.77
CA LYS A 210 13.36 2.91 -6.47
C LYS A 210 12.10 2.71 -7.30
N PHE A 211 12.27 2.49 -8.59
CA PHE A 211 11.18 2.15 -9.50
C PHE A 211 10.94 0.64 -9.56
N SER A 212 11.69 -0.17 -8.82
CA SER A 212 11.41 -1.59 -8.62
C SER A 212 11.75 -2.02 -7.20
N TYR A 213 10.89 -2.83 -6.59
CA TYR A 213 11.06 -3.42 -5.26
C TYR A 213 10.17 -4.65 -5.10
N TYR A 214 10.49 -5.48 -4.11
CA TYR A 214 9.69 -6.67 -3.78
C TYR A 214 8.43 -6.29 -3.01
N VAL A 215 7.35 -7.00 -3.30
CA VAL A 215 6.09 -6.92 -2.56
C VAL A 215 5.72 -8.27 -1.99
N THR A 216 5.01 -8.28 -0.88
CA THR A 216 4.40 -9.49 -0.33
C THR A 216 2.92 -9.32 -0.06
N ASN A 217 2.18 -10.41 -0.13
CA ASN A 217 0.77 -10.47 0.22
C ASN A 217 0.54 -11.70 1.09
N ILE A 218 -0.41 -11.62 2.01
CA ILE A 218 -0.94 -12.79 2.71
C ILE A 218 -2.46 -12.66 2.70
N GLY A 219 -3.17 -13.74 2.41
CA GLY A 219 -4.62 -13.71 2.49
C GLY A 219 -5.31 -14.98 2.02
N ALA A 220 -6.54 -15.14 2.50
CA ALA A 220 -7.46 -16.21 2.11
C ALA A 220 -8.38 -15.83 0.91
N SER A 221 -8.37 -14.56 0.48
CA SER A 221 -9.30 -14.09 -0.56
C SER A 221 -8.75 -14.32 -1.97
N ALA A 222 -9.53 -14.98 -2.82
CA ALA A 222 -9.18 -15.16 -4.22
C ALA A 222 -8.99 -13.81 -4.94
N ALA A 223 -9.74 -12.77 -4.53
CA ALA A 223 -9.57 -11.45 -5.13
C ALA A 223 -8.18 -10.84 -4.87
N GLY A 224 -7.65 -10.97 -3.65
CA GLY A 224 -6.29 -10.53 -3.31
C GLY A 224 -5.24 -11.36 -4.05
N ILE A 225 -5.35 -12.69 -3.97
CA ILE A 225 -4.41 -13.62 -4.61
C ILE A 225 -4.34 -13.40 -6.12
N GLY A 226 -5.51 -13.28 -6.76
CA GLY A 226 -5.61 -13.05 -8.19
C GLY A 226 -5.09 -11.69 -8.63
N ALA A 227 -5.31 -10.64 -7.83
CA ALA A 227 -4.76 -9.31 -8.10
C ALA A 227 -3.22 -9.33 -8.07
N VAL A 228 -2.63 -10.03 -7.10
CA VAL A 228 -1.17 -10.13 -7.01
C VAL A 228 -0.59 -10.83 -8.23
N SER A 229 -1.15 -11.98 -8.59
CA SER A 229 -0.73 -12.75 -9.78
C SER A 229 -0.92 -11.99 -11.09
N ASP A 230 -1.98 -11.18 -11.21
CA ASP A 230 -2.26 -10.42 -12.43
C ASP A 230 -1.43 -9.15 -12.58
N TYR A 231 -1.00 -8.50 -11.49
CA TYR A 231 -0.40 -7.17 -11.55
C TYR A 231 1.10 -7.12 -11.26
N PHE A 232 1.63 -8.03 -10.45
CA PHE A 232 3.05 -8.05 -10.14
C PHE A 232 3.80 -9.01 -11.05
N PHE A 233 5.12 -8.81 -11.14
CA PHE A 233 6.01 -9.69 -11.87
C PHE A 233 6.52 -10.80 -10.96
N GLU A 234 6.77 -11.96 -11.58
CA GLU A 234 7.41 -13.10 -10.92
C GLU A 234 6.73 -13.47 -9.60
N SER A 235 5.42 -13.20 -9.47
CA SER A 235 4.76 -13.44 -8.20
C SER A 235 4.65 -14.94 -7.94
N TYR A 236 5.15 -15.43 -6.82
CA TYR A 236 5.02 -16.82 -6.41
C TYR A 236 4.24 -16.92 -5.08
N PRO A 237 3.26 -17.85 -4.98
CA PRO A 237 2.73 -18.67 -6.07
C PRO A 237 1.83 -17.85 -7.01
N ASN A 238 1.71 -18.28 -8.27
CA ASN A 238 0.88 -17.65 -9.31
C ASN A 238 -0.22 -18.61 -9.77
N TYR A 239 -1.47 -18.15 -9.85
CA TYR A 239 -2.57 -19.00 -10.32
C TYR A 239 -2.61 -19.18 -11.84
N LYS A 240 -1.92 -18.31 -12.59
CA LYS A 240 -2.04 -18.17 -14.05
C LYS A 240 -0.78 -18.61 -14.79
N GLU A 241 0.38 -18.23 -14.27
CA GLU A 241 1.70 -18.47 -14.87
C GLU A 241 2.42 -19.57 -14.10
N ASP A 242 3.20 -20.42 -14.79
CA ASP A 242 4.05 -21.42 -14.14
C ASP A 242 5.35 -20.77 -13.64
N VAL A 243 5.21 -19.89 -12.64
CA VAL A 243 6.34 -19.23 -11.98
C VAL A 243 6.97 -20.21 -11.01
N LYS A 244 8.26 -20.49 -11.17
CA LYS A 244 9.00 -21.31 -10.21
C LYS A 244 9.32 -20.53 -8.96
N CYS A 245 9.26 -21.20 -7.80
CA CYS A 245 9.80 -20.65 -6.57
C CYS A 245 11.30 -20.39 -6.74
N THR A 246 11.75 -19.21 -6.35
CA THR A 246 13.17 -18.83 -6.37
C THR A 246 13.66 -18.71 -4.93
N GLU A 247 14.98 -18.72 -4.71
CA GLU A 247 15.53 -18.51 -3.37
C GLU A 247 15.09 -17.16 -2.79
N ALA A 248 15.02 -16.11 -3.62
CA ALA A 248 14.51 -14.80 -3.20
C ALA A 248 13.07 -14.88 -2.67
N HIS A 249 12.20 -15.69 -3.28
CA HIS A 249 10.84 -15.90 -2.77
C HIS A 249 10.86 -16.55 -1.39
N LEU A 250 11.66 -17.61 -1.22
CA LEU A 250 11.77 -18.34 0.04
C LEU A 250 12.37 -17.48 1.15
N GLU A 251 13.49 -16.80 0.89
CA GLU A 251 14.15 -15.95 1.88
C GLU A 251 13.26 -14.80 2.34
N ILE A 252 12.58 -14.11 1.42
CA ILE A 252 11.65 -13.03 1.76
C ILE A 252 10.48 -13.57 2.59
N ALA A 253 9.87 -14.69 2.19
CA ALA A 253 8.77 -15.28 2.94
C ALA A 253 9.19 -15.73 4.34
N ARG A 254 10.32 -16.45 4.45
CA ARG A 254 10.90 -16.86 5.74
C ARG A 254 11.17 -15.66 6.63
N PHE A 255 11.79 -14.60 6.11
CA PHE A 255 12.12 -13.41 6.88
C PHE A 255 10.85 -12.67 7.35
N ALA A 256 9.94 -12.40 6.43
CA ALA A 256 8.68 -11.70 6.72
C ALA A 256 7.84 -12.46 7.76
N LEU A 257 7.64 -13.76 7.55
CA LEU A 257 6.84 -14.57 8.47
C LEU A 257 7.56 -14.82 9.80
N ARG A 258 8.89 -14.88 9.85
CA ARG A 258 9.62 -15.04 11.12
C ARG A 258 9.58 -13.78 11.99
N HIS A 259 9.74 -12.61 11.38
CA HIS A 259 9.99 -11.37 12.13
C HIS A 259 8.80 -10.39 12.14
N TYR A 260 7.91 -10.46 11.14
CA TYR A 260 6.89 -9.44 10.90
C TYR A 260 5.46 -9.99 10.82
N ARG A 261 5.22 -11.28 11.09
CA ARG A 261 3.86 -11.88 11.01
C ARG A 261 2.79 -11.13 11.82
N HIS A 262 3.18 -10.55 12.95
CA HIS A 262 2.28 -9.76 13.81
C HIS A 262 1.75 -8.49 13.12
N GLU A 263 2.50 -7.93 12.17
CA GLU A 263 2.10 -6.76 11.38
C GLU A 263 0.95 -7.06 10.41
N PHE A 264 0.76 -8.34 10.09
CA PHE A 264 -0.23 -8.85 9.14
C PHE A 264 -1.49 -9.41 9.83
N GLY A 265 -1.54 -9.43 11.17
CA GLY A 265 -2.58 -10.13 11.92
C GLY A 265 -2.46 -11.67 11.85
N CYS A 266 -1.27 -12.18 11.53
CA CYS A 266 -1.01 -13.61 11.44
C CYS A 266 -0.62 -14.17 12.81
N SER A 267 -1.26 -15.28 13.17
CA SER A 267 -1.04 -16.04 14.40
C SER A 267 0.44 -16.41 14.59
N LYS A 268 0.92 -16.29 15.84
CA LYS A 268 2.25 -16.78 16.23
C LYS A 268 2.39 -18.30 16.12
N ASN A 269 1.27 -19.03 16.17
CA ASN A 269 1.24 -20.48 16.05
C ASN A 269 1.19 -20.94 14.58
N ALA A 270 1.00 -20.02 13.65
CA ALA A 270 0.87 -20.35 12.24
C ALA A 270 2.14 -21.01 11.69
N ILE A 271 1.94 -22.02 10.84
CA ILE A 271 3.00 -22.85 10.25
C ILE A 271 3.11 -22.52 8.77
N PHE A 272 4.28 -22.09 8.33
CA PHE A 272 4.55 -21.82 6.92
C PHE A 272 5.01 -23.10 6.21
N ASP A 273 4.23 -23.56 5.25
CA ASP A 273 4.65 -24.58 4.29
C ASP A 273 5.45 -23.90 3.15
N GLU A 274 6.75 -24.06 3.18
CA GLU A 274 7.68 -23.49 2.20
C GLU A 274 7.50 -24.03 0.78
N THR A 275 6.86 -25.19 0.62
CA THR A 275 6.63 -25.81 -0.69
C THR A 275 5.47 -25.14 -1.40
N THR A 276 4.35 -24.98 -0.69
CA THR A 276 3.09 -24.47 -1.25
C THR A 276 2.87 -22.98 -1.00
N PHE A 277 3.66 -22.39 -0.11
CA PHE A 277 3.51 -21.04 0.45
C PHE A 277 2.19 -20.82 1.20
N VAL A 278 1.58 -21.91 1.67
CA VAL A 278 0.43 -21.84 2.57
C VAL A 278 0.93 -21.56 3.99
N VAL A 279 0.27 -20.64 4.67
CA VAL A 279 0.46 -20.33 6.08
C VAL A 279 -0.72 -20.92 6.83
N HIS A 280 -0.52 -22.11 7.39
CA HIS A 280 -1.56 -22.85 8.08
C HIS A 280 -1.91 -22.19 9.40
N GLY A 281 -3.22 -22.03 9.68
CA GLY A 281 -3.70 -21.40 10.90
C GLY A 281 -3.30 -19.92 11.04
N ALA A 282 -3.14 -19.20 9.92
CA ALA A 282 -2.78 -17.78 9.93
C ALA A 282 -3.77 -16.94 10.76
N ASN A 283 -5.06 -17.22 10.65
CA ASN A 283 -6.12 -16.50 11.37
C ASN A 283 -6.54 -17.19 12.70
N GLU A 284 -5.69 -18.07 13.25
CA GLU A 284 -5.99 -18.81 14.49
C GLU A 284 -5.95 -17.91 15.74
N PRO A 285 -7.05 -17.82 16.53
CA PRO A 285 -7.17 -16.81 17.60
C PRO A 285 -6.21 -17.00 18.77
N LEU A 286 -5.90 -18.25 19.17
CA LEU A 286 -5.04 -18.51 20.34
C LEU A 286 -3.62 -17.98 20.15
N GLY A 287 -3.17 -17.87 18.90
CA GLY A 287 -1.90 -17.24 18.56
C GLY A 287 -1.99 -15.76 18.20
N GLY A 288 -3.16 -15.12 18.36
CA GLY A 288 -3.40 -13.72 18.02
C GLY A 288 -3.75 -13.47 16.56
N GLY A 289 -4.19 -14.51 15.83
CA GLY A 289 -4.72 -14.38 14.47
C GLY A 289 -6.09 -13.68 14.45
N THR A 290 -6.39 -12.99 13.36
CA THR A 290 -7.62 -12.21 13.22
C THR A 290 -8.81 -13.07 12.75
N GLN A 291 -9.54 -13.67 13.68
CA GLN A 291 -10.66 -14.57 13.38
C GLN A 291 -11.76 -13.92 12.54
N GLU A 292 -11.96 -12.61 12.65
CA GLU A 292 -13.02 -11.89 11.94
C GLU A 292 -12.81 -11.86 10.42
N PHE A 293 -11.65 -12.31 9.92
CA PHE A 293 -11.40 -12.53 8.50
C PHE A 293 -11.94 -13.87 7.98
N ILE A 294 -12.29 -14.80 8.88
CA ILE A 294 -12.93 -16.07 8.54
C ILE A 294 -14.44 -15.84 8.56
N LYS A 295 -15.13 -16.24 7.49
CA LYS A 295 -16.59 -16.25 7.49
C LYS A 295 -17.12 -17.47 8.23
N GLU A 296 -18.20 -17.29 8.99
CA GLU A 296 -18.87 -18.37 9.73
C GLU A 296 -19.33 -19.52 8.80
N ASP A 297 -19.68 -19.20 7.55
CA ASP A 297 -20.12 -20.19 6.55
C ASP A 297 -18.96 -20.91 5.84
N GLY A 298 -17.70 -20.62 6.22
CA GLY A 298 -16.50 -21.19 5.59
C GLY A 298 -16.28 -20.76 4.14
N THR A 299 -17.04 -19.78 3.62
CA THR A 299 -16.89 -19.30 2.25
C THR A 299 -15.78 -18.26 2.12
N PRO A 300 -15.19 -18.07 0.92
CA PRO A 300 -14.23 -17.00 0.71
C PRO A 300 -14.81 -15.61 0.99
N VAL A 301 -14.02 -14.71 1.59
CA VAL A 301 -14.42 -13.31 1.81
C VAL A 301 -14.77 -12.60 0.50
N SER A 302 -14.04 -12.91 -0.57
CA SER A 302 -14.33 -12.41 -1.92
C SER A 302 -13.81 -13.36 -3.00
N PHE A 303 -14.54 -13.40 -4.12
CA PHE A 303 -14.18 -14.14 -5.32
C PHE A 303 -13.40 -13.27 -6.29
N TYR A 304 -12.54 -13.88 -7.09
CA TYR A 304 -11.90 -13.24 -8.23
C TYR A 304 -12.70 -13.44 -9.51
N LYS A 305 -12.56 -12.48 -10.43
CA LYS A 305 -13.20 -12.50 -11.76
C LYS A 305 -12.82 -13.73 -12.61
N ASN A 306 -11.69 -14.36 -12.32
CA ASN A 306 -11.19 -15.52 -13.06
C ASN A 306 -11.40 -16.78 -12.22
N GLN A 307 -12.26 -17.69 -12.70
CA GLN A 307 -12.60 -18.90 -11.96
C GLN A 307 -11.39 -19.75 -11.62
N ARG A 308 -10.37 -19.81 -12.50
CA ARG A 308 -9.13 -20.54 -12.21
C ARG A 308 -8.43 -20.07 -10.93
N CYS A 309 -8.53 -18.79 -10.60
CA CYS A 309 -7.98 -18.27 -9.34
C CYS A 309 -8.81 -18.70 -8.13
N ASN A 310 -10.14 -18.75 -8.26
CA ASN A 310 -11.01 -19.24 -7.19
C ASN A 310 -10.71 -20.71 -6.90
N ASP A 311 -10.61 -21.52 -7.96
CA ASP A 311 -10.28 -22.95 -7.86
C ASP A 311 -8.87 -23.16 -7.29
N PHE A 312 -7.90 -22.34 -7.73
CA PHE A 312 -6.51 -22.36 -7.24
C PHE A 312 -6.41 -22.15 -5.73
N VAL A 313 -7.18 -21.19 -5.20
CA VAL A 313 -7.23 -20.91 -3.75
C VAL A 313 -7.97 -22.03 -3.03
N ALA A 314 -9.16 -22.41 -3.49
CA ALA A 314 -9.96 -23.46 -2.86
C ALA A 314 -9.24 -24.81 -2.79
N ALA A 315 -8.35 -25.11 -3.74
CA ALA A 315 -7.55 -26.34 -3.74
C ALA A 315 -6.33 -26.32 -2.80
N ARG A 316 -5.98 -25.17 -2.19
CA ARG A 316 -4.73 -24.99 -1.42
C ARG A 316 -4.92 -24.72 0.05
N ILE A 317 -6.02 -24.09 0.45
CA ILE A 317 -6.21 -23.63 1.81
C ILE A 317 -7.49 -24.15 2.42
N ASP A 318 -7.43 -24.49 3.70
CA ASP A 318 -8.62 -24.68 4.52
C ASP A 318 -9.03 -23.35 5.16
N LEU A 319 -10.08 -22.74 4.59
CA LEU A 319 -10.61 -21.47 5.09
C LEU A 319 -11.13 -21.57 6.53
N THR A 320 -11.62 -22.73 6.93
CA THR A 320 -12.18 -22.95 8.28
C THR A 320 -11.09 -23.12 9.33
N ALA A 321 -9.93 -23.68 8.93
CA ALA A 321 -8.72 -23.72 9.75
C ALA A 321 -8.01 -22.36 9.82
N GLY A 322 -8.42 -21.38 9.02
CA GLY A 322 -7.83 -20.04 8.99
C GLY A 322 -6.55 -19.96 8.17
N ASP A 323 -6.37 -20.85 7.20
CA ASP A 323 -5.22 -20.87 6.30
C ASP A 323 -5.20 -19.68 5.34
N GLU A 324 -4.00 -19.21 5.01
CA GLU A 324 -3.80 -18.13 4.02
C GLU A 324 -2.67 -18.47 3.06
N ILE A 325 -2.68 -17.87 1.86
CA ILE A 325 -1.57 -18.01 0.91
C ILE A 325 -0.67 -16.79 1.05
N PHE A 326 0.61 -17.02 1.30
CA PHE A 326 1.64 -15.98 1.23
C PHE A 326 2.15 -15.88 -0.20
N GLN A 327 2.25 -14.66 -0.74
CA GLN A 327 2.83 -14.43 -2.05
C GLN A 327 3.98 -13.44 -1.97
N VAL A 328 5.01 -13.67 -2.77
CA VAL A 328 6.12 -12.75 -3.00
C VAL A 328 6.13 -12.39 -4.47
N GLY A 329 6.26 -11.12 -4.82
CA GLY A 329 6.40 -10.69 -6.21
C GLY A 329 7.22 -9.42 -6.33
N LYS A 330 7.32 -8.88 -7.54
CA LYS A 330 8.03 -7.64 -7.83
C LYS A 330 7.12 -6.59 -8.43
N VAL A 331 7.28 -5.37 -7.94
CA VAL A 331 6.82 -4.17 -8.63
C VAL A 331 7.93 -3.70 -9.55
N ASP A 332 7.59 -3.37 -10.78
CA ASP A 332 8.42 -2.59 -11.70
C ASP A 332 7.53 -1.45 -12.20
N PHE A 333 7.89 -0.18 -11.98
CA PHE A 333 7.00 0.92 -12.29
C PHE A 333 6.54 0.93 -13.75
N VAL A 334 7.46 0.69 -14.70
CA VAL A 334 7.14 0.70 -16.13
C VAL A 334 6.34 -0.55 -16.47
N GLY A 335 6.86 -1.72 -16.10
CA GLY A 335 6.23 -2.99 -16.39
C GLY A 335 4.85 -3.15 -15.73
N THR A 336 4.73 -2.78 -14.46
CA THR A 336 3.51 -2.96 -13.66
C THR A 336 2.46 -1.98 -14.11
N SER A 337 2.85 -0.73 -14.43
CA SER A 337 1.93 0.24 -15.02
C SER A 337 1.42 -0.25 -16.38
N LEU A 338 2.29 -0.80 -17.24
CA LEU A 338 1.88 -1.39 -18.52
C LEU A 338 0.97 -2.60 -18.32
N LYS A 339 1.31 -3.55 -17.45
CA LYS A 339 0.50 -4.75 -17.14
C LYS A 339 -0.87 -4.35 -16.59
N TYR A 340 -0.93 -3.35 -15.73
CA TYR A 340 -2.17 -2.78 -15.21
C TYR A 340 -3.00 -2.10 -16.31
N MET A 341 -2.40 -1.25 -17.15
CA MET A 341 -3.08 -0.57 -18.25
C MET A 341 -3.60 -1.52 -19.32
N LEU A 342 -2.88 -2.61 -19.60
CA LEU A 342 -3.24 -3.62 -20.60
C LEU A 342 -4.23 -4.67 -20.06
N SER A 343 -4.45 -4.71 -18.74
CA SER A 343 -5.38 -5.64 -18.10
C SER A 343 -6.81 -5.48 -18.66
N PRO A 344 -7.59 -6.57 -18.82
CA PRO A 344 -8.99 -6.48 -19.27
C PRO A 344 -9.88 -5.57 -18.40
N ILE A 345 -9.47 -5.26 -17.16
CA ILE A 345 -10.19 -4.39 -16.23
C ILE A 345 -10.19 -2.92 -16.69
N THR A 346 -9.08 -2.45 -17.28
CA THR A 346 -8.95 -1.11 -17.88
C THR A 346 -9.54 -1.05 -19.28
N LYS A 347 -9.50 -2.16 -20.05
CA LYS A 347 -10.08 -2.21 -21.42
C LYS A 347 -11.60 -2.07 -21.48
N LYS A 348 -12.34 -2.28 -20.39
CA LYS A 348 -13.77 -1.91 -20.28
C LYS A 348 -14.01 -0.39 -20.17
N LYS A 349 -13.00 0.45 -20.41
CA LYS A 349 -13.13 1.88 -20.67
C LYS A 349 -12.93 2.15 -22.17
N VAL A 350 -14.00 2.02 -22.95
CA VAL A 350 -14.39 2.96 -24.01
C VAL A 350 -15.89 3.12 -23.90
#